data_AF-A0A7N2LBT1-F1
#
_entry.id   AF-A0A7N2LBT1-F1
#
_cell.length_a   1.000
_cell.length_b   1.000
_cell.length_c   1.000
_cell.angle_alpha   90.00
_cell.angle_beta   90.00
_cell.angle_gamma   90.00
#
_symmetry.space_group_name_H-M   'P 1'
#
loop_
_entity.id
_entity.type
_entity.pdbx_description
1 polymer ?
#
loop_
_entity_poly.entity_id
_entity_poly.type
_entity_poly.pdbx_seq_one_letter_code
_entity_poly.pdbx_strand_id
1 'polypeptide(L)'
;MLWGSFNWVESSSCDGFAFECRLYGPGFLQVYAEGPAQPIGGVAAIAILIGPDAPITFESTVRGTYLAHAYDFYKPNLASEYSAPFLCRILQLRYAIQSKRPLRVWKEKTEREAVMSLCQQQL
;
A
#
# COMPACT_ATOMS: atom_id res chain seq x y z
N MET A 1 2.04 0.27 7.45
CA MET A 1 2.77 -0.99 7.35
C MET A 1 1.78 -2.06 7.79
N LEU A 2 0.73 -2.30 6.99
CA LEU A 2 -0.41 -3.14 7.37
C LEU A 2 -0.13 -4.63 7.20
N TRP A 3 0.54 -4.98 6.10
CA TRP A 3 0.91 -6.36 5.81
C TRP A 3 1.86 -6.96 6.85
N GLY A 4 2.71 -6.14 7.47
CA GLY A 4 3.59 -6.60 8.55
C GLY A 4 2.78 -7.03 9.78
N SER A 5 1.78 -6.23 10.16
CA SER A 5 0.88 -6.53 11.27
C SER A 5 0.03 -7.76 10.99
N PHE A 6 -0.48 -7.92 9.77
CA PHE A 6 -1.23 -9.11 9.37
C PHE A 6 -0.37 -10.38 9.46
N ASN A 7 0.83 -10.35 8.87
CA ASN A 7 1.77 -11.48 8.97
C ASN A 7 2.19 -11.79 10.41
N TRP A 8 2.25 -10.77 11.29
CA TRP A 8 2.53 -10.98 12.71
C TRP A 8 1.37 -11.70 13.41
N VAL A 9 0.12 -11.28 13.17
CA VAL A 9 -1.08 -11.94 13.71
C VAL A 9 -1.17 -13.41 13.27
N GLU A 10 -0.78 -13.72 12.02
CA GLU A 10 -0.73 -15.09 11.50
C GLU A 10 0.50 -15.90 11.96
N SER A 11 1.49 -15.26 12.61
CA SER A 11 2.71 -15.94 13.05
C SER A 11 2.51 -16.70 14.36
N SER A 12 3.28 -17.78 14.55
CA SER A 12 3.28 -18.58 15.78
C SER A 12 3.74 -17.81 17.03
N SER A 13 4.36 -16.65 16.83
CA SER A 13 4.89 -15.79 17.90
C SER A 13 3.92 -14.68 18.28
N CYS A 14 2.68 -14.74 17.80
CA CYS A 14 1.65 -13.78 18.12
C CYS A 14 1.03 -14.09 19.48
N ASP A 15 1.05 -13.11 20.38
CA ASP A 15 0.45 -13.21 21.71
C ASP A 15 -0.99 -12.64 21.77
N GLY A 16 -1.59 -12.24 20.63
CA GLY A 16 -3.00 -11.78 20.59
C GLY A 16 -3.35 -10.78 19.47
N PHE A 17 -4.08 -9.71 19.81
CA PHE A 17 -4.53 -8.70 18.85
C PHE A 17 -3.43 -7.72 18.48
N ALA A 18 -3.39 -7.32 17.20
CA ALA A 18 -2.52 -6.24 16.73
C ALA A 18 -3.30 -4.93 16.63
N PHE A 19 -2.74 -3.87 17.18
CA PHE A 19 -3.22 -2.51 16.99
C PHE A 19 -2.27 -1.76 16.05
N GLU A 20 -2.73 -1.39 14.85
CA GLU A 20 -1.96 -0.52 13.96
C GLU A 20 -2.56 0.89 13.95
N CYS A 21 -1.80 1.84 14.48
CA CYS A 21 -2.08 3.25 14.31
C CYS A 21 -1.23 3.79 13.15
N ARG A 22 -1.89 4.26 12.09
CA ARG A 22 -1.22 5.01 11.03
C ARG A 22 -1.50 6.49 11.19
N LEU A 23 -0.45 7.22 11.55
CA LEU A 23 -0.43 8.67 11.42
C LEU A 23 -0.06 9.01 9.97
N TYR A 24 -0.95 9.70 9.27
CA TYR A 24 -0.60 10.49 8.08
C TYR A 24 -0.10 11.86 8.55
N GLY A 25 1.08 11.89 9.19
CA GLY A 25 1.91 13.06 9.55
C GLY A 25 2.56 12.91 10.95
N PRO A 26 3.67 13.57 11.34
CA PRO A 26 4.73 14.29 10.63
C PRO A 26 6.05 13.47 10.60
N GLY A 27 6.03 12.34 9.89
CA GLY A 27 7.03 11.94 8.87
C GLY A 27 6.40 11.82 7.48
N PHE A 28 5.11 12.20 7.43
CA PHE A 28 4.14 12.14 6.34
C PHE A 28 3.37 13.46 6.23
N LEU A 29 3.86 14.53 6.88
CA LEU A 29 3.37 15.90 6.69
C LEU A 29 3.90 16.34 5.33
N GLN A 30 3.04 16.35 4.32
CA GLN A 30 3.41 16.86 3.00
C GLN A 30 3.38 18.38 3.03
N VAL A 31 4.50 18.96 3.48
CA VAL A 31 4.77 20.39 3.32
C VAL A 31 5.38 20.57 1.93
N TYR A 32 4.68 21.31 1.08
CA TYR A 32 5.16 21.70 -0.23
C TYR A 32 5.56 23.17 -0.19
N ALA A 33 6.60 23.53 -0.95
CA ALA A 33 6.97 24.92 -1.13
C ALA A 33 5.85 25.68 -1.87
N GLU A 34 5.87 27.00 -1.80
CA GLU A 34 4.92 27.85 -2.53
C GLU A 34 4.90 27.46 -4.02
N GLY A 35 3.71 27.16 -4.52
CA GLY A 35 3.52 26.64 -5.87
C GLY A 35 2.28 25.75 -6.03
N PRO A 36 2.08 25.14 -7.21
CA PRO A 36 0.87 24.38 -7.53
C PRO A 36 0.68 23.09 -6.71
N ALA A 37 1.71 22.66 -5.95
CA ALA A 37 1.64 21.49 -5.08
C ALA A 37 1.13 21.81 -3.66
N GLN A 38 1.13 23.09 -3.25
CA GLN A 38 0.72 23.54 -1.91
C GLN A 38 -0.70 23.12 -1.49
N PRO A 39 -1.76 23.17 -2.34
CA PRO A 39 -3.11 22.78 -1.92
C PRO A 39 -3.29 21.25 -1.76
N ILE A 40 -2.28 20.45 -2.09
CA ILE A 40 -2.33 18.97 -2.03
C ILE A 40 -1.82 18.46 -0.65
N GLY A 41 -1.32 19.36 0.20
CA GLY A 41 -0.92 19.03 1.57
C GLY A 41 -2.11 18.66 2.46
N GLY A 42 -1.89 17.77 3.43
CA GLY A 42 -2.90 17.34 4.40
C GLY A 42 -2.34 16.42 5.47
N VAL A 43 -3.08 16.30 6.58
CA VAL A 43 -2.75 15.41 7.72
C VAL A 43 -4.00 14.63 8.10
N ALA A 44 -3.82 13.35 8.40
CA ALA A 44 -4.89 12.49 8.90
C ALA A 44 -4.30 11.45 9.87
N ALA A 45 -5.14 10.79 10.66
CA ALA A 45 -4.74 9.63 11.43
C ALA A 45 -5.82 8.56 11.30
N ILE A 46 -5.42 7.32 11.05
CA ILE A 46 -6.33 6.18 10.95
C ILE A 46 -5.80 5.09 11.89
N ALA A 47 -6.65 4.63 12.80
CA ALA A 47 -6.37 3.49 13.65
C ALA A 47 -7.14 2.27 13.13
N ILE A 48 -6.46 1.14 12.99
CA ILE A 48 -7.03 -0.13 12.52
C ILE A 48 -6.70 -1.19 13.58
N LEU A 49 -7.73 -1.86 14.08
CA LEU A 49 -7.59 -3.03 14.93
C LEU A 49 -7.60 -4.29 14.06
N ILE A 50 -6.62 -5.17 14.26
CA ILE A 50 -6.42 -6.40 13.47
C ILE A 50 -6.46 -7.59 14.43
N GLY A 51 -7.27 -8.58 14.08
CA GLY A 51 -7.42 -9.81 14.85
C GLY A 51 -8.23 -10.87 14.11
N PRO A 52 -8.37 -12.07 14.72
CA PRO A 52 -9.23 -13.12 14.19
C PRO A 52 -10.70 -12.67 14.14
N ASP A 53 -11.48 -13.25 13.22
CA ASP A 53 -12.92 -13.00 13.05
C ASP A 53 -13.31 -11.53 12.80
N ALA A 54 -12.44 -10.78 12.10
CA ALA A 54 -12.74 -9.41 11.70
C ALA A 54 -13.86 -9.35 10.63
N PRO A 55 -14.74 -8.33 10.66
CA PRO A 55 -15.79 -8.15 9.64
C PRO A 55 -15.23 -7.82 8.25
N ILE A 56 -13.98 -7.36 8.19
CA ILE A 56 -13.23 -7.16 6.94
C ILE A 56 -12.10 -8.17 6.94
N THR A 57 -12.22 -9.20 6.11
CA THR A 57 -11.23 -10.26 5.96
C THR A 57 -10.35 -10.01 4.74
N PHE A 58 -9.08 -10.42 4.84
CA PHE A 58 -8.13 -10.36 3.72
C PHE A 58 -7.94 -11.77 3.14
N GLU A 59 -7.95 -11.86 1.81
CA GLU A 59 -7.52 -13.07 1.09
C GLU A 59 -5.98 -13.10 1.06
N SER A 60 -5.38 -14.05 1.77
CA SER A 60 -3.91 -14.15 1.90
C SER A 60 -3.21 -14.55 0.59
N THR A 61 -3.91 -15.27 -0.28
CA THR A 61 -3.36 -15.88 -1.49
C THR A 61 -3.44 -14.93 -2.70
N VAL A 62 -4.48 -14.11 -2.81
CA VAL A 62 -4.67 -13.13 -3.91
C VAL A 62 -4.02 -11.78 -3.60
N ARG A 63 -2.77 -11.60 -4.03
CA ARG A 63 -2.08 -10.29 -3.93
C ARG A 63 -1.15 -10.00 -5.09
N GLY A 64 -1.10 -8.74 -5.52
CA GLY A 64 -0.17 -8.23 -6.52
C GLY A 64 0.65 -7.05 -6.00
N THR A 65 1.97 -7.17 -5.99
CA THR A 65 2.90 -6.09 -5.61
C THR A 65 3.85 -5.80 -6.76
N TYR A 66 4.15 -4.53 -6.99
CA TYR A 66 5.12 -4.10 -8.00
C TYR A 66 6.09 -3.10 -7.37
N LEU A 67 7.39 -3.41 -7.44
CA LEU A 67 8.47 -2.54 -6.98
C LEU A 67 9.40 -2.24 -8.16
N ALA A 68 9.72 -0.97 -8.33
CA ALA A 68 10.63 -0.50 -9.37
C ALA A 68 11.52 0.61 -8.82
N HIS A 69 12.79 0.59 -9.23
CA HIS A 69 13.71 1.68 -8.93
C HIS A 69 13.41 2.86 -9.85
N ALA A 70 12.80 3.92 -9.29
CA ALA A 70 12.40 5.11 -10.04
C ALA A 70 12.62 6.37 -9.20
N TYR A 71 13.05 7.45 -9.85
CA TYR A 71 13.24 8.77 -9.24
C TYR A 71 12.03 9.67 -9.49
N ASP A 72 10.85 9.13 -9.20
CA ASP A 72 9.58 9.78 -9.49
C ASP A 72 9.24 10.84 -8.43
N PHE A 73 9.31 10.48 -7.14
CA PHE A 73 9.09 11.40 -6.02
C PHE A 73 10.01 11.03 -4.86
N TYR A 74 10.93 11.93 -4.52
CA TYR A 74 11.92 11.71 -3.46
C TYR A 74 12.39 13.03 -2.83
N LYS A 75 13.08 12.93 -1.69
CA LYS A 75 13.66 14.07 -0.97
C LYS A 75 15.20 14.04 -1.10
N PRO A 76 15.77 14.69 -2.14
CA PRO A 76 17.23 14.72 -2.33
C PRO A 76 17.97 15.58 -1.31
N ASN A 77 17.33 16.65 -0.81
CA ASN A 77 17.95 17.59 0.11
C ASN A 77 17.59 17.24 1.55
N LEU A 78 18.58 16.78 2.32
CA LEU A 78 18.42 16.38 3.72
C LEU A 78 18.08 17.56 4.65
N ALA A 79 18.39 18.79 4.26
CA ALA A 79 18.13 19.99 5.05
C ALA A 79 16.75 20.61 4.78
N SER A 80 15.98 20.06 3.82
CA SER A 80 14.70 20.59 3.38
C SER A 80 13.59 19.57 3.58
N GLU A 81 12.45 20.01 4.11
CA GLU A 81 11.27 19.16 4.24
C GLU A 81 10.54 18.95 2.90
N TYR A 82 10.80 19.83 1.92
CA TYR A 82 10.19 19.82 0.61
C TYR A 82 10.74 18.69 -0.28
N SER A 83 9.83 17.98 -0.95
CA SER A 83 10.18 17.00 -1.98
C SER A 83 10.49 17.71 -3.31
N ALA A 84 11.39 17.15 -4.12
CA ALA A 84 11.67 17.69 -5.45
C ALA A 84 10.48 17.47 -6.39
N PRO A 85 9.88 18.53 -6.97
CA PRO A 85 8.77 18.37 -7.90
C PRO A 85 9.33 18.03 -9.28
N PHE A 86 9.50 16.73 -9.59
CA PHE A 86 9.59 16.31 -10.98
C PHE A 86 8.21 16.46 -11.63
N LEU A 87 8.18 17.00 -12.85
CA LEU A 87 6.99 17.41 -13.60
C LEU A 87 5.76 16.51 -13.37
N CYS A 88 4.76 17.05 -12.66
CA CYS A 88 3.54 16.36 -12.20
C CYS A 88 2.83 15.52 -13.29
N ARG A 89 2.91 15.94 -14.56
CA ARG A 89 2.23 15.27 -15.68
C ARG A 89 2.88 13.95 -16.13
N ILE A 90 4.21 13.82 -16.03
CA ILE A 90 4.92 12.59 -16.40
C ILE A 90 4.76 11.53 -15.29
N LEU A 91 4.74 11.97 -14.02
CA LEU A 91 4.59 11.09 -12.87
C LEU A 91 3.20 10.43 -12.81
N GLN A 92 2.13 11.17 -13.10
CA GLN A 92 0.77 10.62 -13.15
C GLN A 92 0.63 9.51 -14.20
N LEU A 93 1.22 9.70 -15.39
CA LEU A 93 1.21 8.69 -16.44
C LEU A 93 2.04 7.46 -16.07
N ARG A 94 3.21 7.64 -15.45
CA ARG A 94 4.03 6.51 -14.97
C ARG A 94 3.31 5.70 -13.92
N TYR A 95 2.69 6.35 -12.92
CA TYR A 95 1.89 5.65 -11.91
C TYR A 95 0.75 4.83 -12.53
N ALA A 96 0.01 5.43 -13.48
CA ALA A 96 -1.08 4.75 -14.18
C ALA A 96 -0.62 3.55 -15.03
N ILE A 97 0.61 3.56 -15.54
CA ILE A 97 1.20 2.44 -16.26
C ILE A 97 1.68 1.37 -15.28
N GLN A 98 2.36 1.77 -14.21
CA GLN A 98 2.90 0.86 -13.19
C GLN A 98 1.78 0.13 -12.43
N SER A 99 0.65 0.78 -12.18
CA SER A 99 -0.52 0.18 -11.49
C SER A 99 -1.17 -0.97 -12.27
N LYS A 100 -0.96 -1.07 -13.59
CA LYS A 100 -1.47 -2.19 -14.40
C LYS A 100 -0.79 -3.52 -14.09
N ARG A 101 0.47 -3.50 -13.63
CA ARG A 101 1.24 -4.71 -13.30
C ARG A 101 0.67 -5.47 -12.10
N PRO A 102 0.50 -4.87 -10.91
CA PRO A 102 -0.07 -5.57 -9.77
C PRO A 102 -1.52 -6.00 -10.05
N LEU A 103 -2.30 -5.21 -10.80
CA LEU A 103 -3.64 -5.60 -11.23
C LEU A 103 -3.66 -6.86 -12.09
N ARG A 104 -2.69 -7.01 -13.00
CA ARG A 104 -2.56 -8.23 -13.80
C ARG A 104 -2.25 -9.44 -12.91
N VAL A 105 -1.26 -9.31 -12.02
CA VAL A 105 -0.89 -10.39 -11.09
C VAL A 105 -2.05 -10.78 -10.17
N TRP A 106 -2.83 -9.79 -9.71
CA TRP A 106 -4.03 -10.02 -8.92
C TRP A 106 -5.05 -10.86 -9.72
N LYS A 107 -5.38 -10.47 -10.96
CA LYS A 107 -6.28 -11.23 -11.83
C LYS A 107 -5.83 -12.68 -12.05
N GLU A 108 -4.55 -12.87 -12.38
CA GLU A 108 -3.99 -14.20 -12.60
C GLU A 108 -4.09 -15.10 -11.35
N LYS A 109 -3.98 -14.53 -10.14
CA LYS A 109 -4.11 -15.28 -8.89
C LYS A 109 -5.56 -15.60 -8.56
N THR A 110 -6.47 -14.64 -8.76
CA THR A 110 -7.92 -14.87 -8.59
C THR A 110 -8.42 -15.98 -9.52
N GLU A 111 -7.98 -15.99 -10.78
CA GLU A 111 -8.33 -17.04 -11.74
C GLU A 111 -7.82 -18.42 -11.30
N ARG A 112 -6.57 -18.50 -10.80
CA ARG A 112 -6.02 -19.76 -10.28
C ARG A 112 -6.78 -20.29 -9.08
N GLU A 113 -7.18 -19.42 -8.16
CA GLU A 113 -7.97 -19.83 -6.99
C GLU A 113 -9.37 -20.31 -7.38
N ALA A 114 -10.04 -19.61 -8.31
CA ALA A 114 -11.31 -20.06 -8.85
C ALA A 114 -11.19 -21.46 -9.48
N VAL A 115 -10.16 -21.72 -10.28
CA VAL A 115 -9.92 -23.05 -10.88
C VAL A 115 -9.65 -24.11 -9.81
N MET A 116 -8.85 -23.81 -8.79
CA MET A 116 -8.57 -24.75 -7.70
C MET A 116 -9.82 -25.10 -6.88
N SER A 117 -10.70 -24.12 -6.61
CA SER A 117 -11.97 -24.36 -5.92
C SER A 117 -12.92 -25.25 -6.73
N LEU A 118 -12.96 -25.08 -8.06
CA LEU A 118 -13.77 -25.91 -8.95
C LEU A 118 -13.24 -27.35 -9.01
N CYS A 119 -11.91 -27.52 -9.02
CA CYS A 119 -11.28 -28.84 -9.00
C CYS A 119 -11.55 -29.58 -7.68
N GLN A 120 -11.56 -28.88 -6.54
CA GLN A 120 -11.91 -29.46 -5.24
C GLN A 120 -13.38 -29.87 -5.12
N GLN A 121 -14.30 -29.25 -5.86
CA GLN A 121 -15.72 -29.61 -5.86
C GLN A 121 -16.03 -30.84 -6.74
N GLN A 122 -15.07 -31.30 -7.55
CA GLN A 122 -15.21 -32.47 -8.42
C GLN A 122 -14.59 -33.76 -7.85
N LEU A 123 -14.09 -33.71 -6.61
CA LEU A 123 -13.58 -34.84 -5.82
C LEU A 123 -14.51 -35.10 -4.63
#